data_AF-A0A1G7RAJ4-F1
#
_entry.id   AF-A0A1G7RAJ4-F1
#
_cell.length_a   1.000
_cell.length_b   1.000
_cell.length_c   1.000
_cell.angle_alpha   90.00
_cell.angle_beta   90.00
_cell.angle_gamma   90.00
#
_symmetry.space_group_name_H-M   'P 1'
#
loop_
_entity.id
_entity.type
_entity.pdbx_description
1 polymer ?
#
loop_
_entity_poly.entity_id
_entity_poly.type
_entity_poly.pdbx_seq_one_letter_code
_entity_poly.pdbx_strand_id
1 'polypeptide(L)'
;MRARLLKTALITATLALLTACQGMPMTQSANDSGIDDPMRGAPPITQGLDAQGLQTLLVAELAGRRGQYERAAQGYLDAAERYDSAALSERATLAARFSQQPALFETAARRWHKRAPDAEAPLRLLASLAQQRGDWQAALDSRLALVAQGHPGELASFAEQALTQDADPQPLAIRLRQHLLIADSDAPYAYDAVLATALLEAANGEAAQADSRLAELALTHPELPALWLTRARIAMERGNPTAARRAAQRGLDISPDDTRFLLLLARSELALGRVEAAERQTDRILTQQGEQPELRVGLARLFLEADQPAPARRLLLPLIDDDTTPPVAFLLLGSIAEQQGEIDNALLYYRQVPESDQFLSSRLQAARMLIDANRLADALDFLRLERLRHDDQATDIVSLEVELLDQEGERAAADDVLAEARARHPDDNGLLYMQAMRKFNDGDLEGMEADLRELIERRPDNAMALNALGFTLADMTTRFGEAYELIERAHRLAPDNPAILDSLGWVLHKQGENARALPYLEQAFAMMPDQEIAAHLAEVLWSLERSADARRLVERSLARFEDHPKLTELIQRIPALAPEGLDGNIDPLP
;
A
#
# COMPACT_ATOMS: atom_id res chain seq x y z
N MET A 1 52.50 40.84 18.98
CA MET A 1 53.48 40.34 17.99
C MET A 1 54.00 38.91 18.22
N ARG A 2 53.81 38.25 19.39
CA ARG A 2 54.27 36.86 19.61
C ARG A 2 53.30 35.74 19.19
N ALA A 3 52.03 36.04 18.90
CA ALA A 3 51.03 35.03 18.52
C ALA A 3 50.94 34.73 17.00
N ARG A 4 51.45 35.63 16.14
CA ARG A 4 51.50 35.39 14.68
C ARG A 4 52.70 34.56 14.23
N LEU A 5 53.77 34.53 15.04
CA LEU A 5 54.99 33.76 14.74
C LEU A 5 54.86 32.25 15.07
N LEU A 6 53.99 31.86 16.00
CA LEU A 6 53.75 30.43 16.29
C LEU A 6 52.87 29.74 15.23
N LYS A 7 51.91 30.46 14.62
CA LYS A 7 51.06 29.89 13.56
C LYS A 7 51.82 29.68 12.25
N THR A 8 52.79 30.53 11.91
CA THR A 8 53.64 30.33 10.73
C THR A 8 54.68 29.22 10.93
N ALA A 9 55.18 29.01 12.16
CA ALA A 9 56.09 27.92 12.48
C ALA A 9 55.40 26.53 12.46
N LEU A 10 54.12 26.44 12.84
CA LEU A 10 53.38 25.17 12.84
C LEU A 10 52.93 24.74 11.43
N ILE A 11 52.62 25.70 10.55
CA ILE A 11 52.24 25.45 9.15
C ILE A 11 53.46 25.10 8.29
N THR A 12 54.64 25.65 8.58
CA THR A 12 55.88 25.28 7.89
C THR A 12 56.41 23.90 8.30
N ALA A 13 56.20 23.48 9.56
CA ALA A 13 56.55 22.13 10.01
C ALA A 13 55.62 21.03 9.47
N THR A 14 54.35 21.34 9.17
CA THR A 14 53.42 20.37 8.54
C THR A 14 53.59 20.27 7.02
N LEU A 15 54.01 21.34 6.33
CA LEU A 15 54.34 21.27 4.89
C LEU A 15 55.67 20.54 4.59
N ALA A 16 56.61 20.53 5.53
CA ALA A 16 57.88 19.80 5.41
C ALA A 16 57.74 18.28 5.64
N LEU A 17 56.67 17.82 6.32
CA LEU A 17 56.36 16.40 6.49
C LEU A 17 55.51 15.83 5.34
N LEU A 18 54.90 16.68 4.50
CA LEU A 18 54.12 16.27 3.33
C LEU A 18 54.91 16.34 2.00
N THR A 19 56.13 16.86 2.02
CA THR A 19 57.03 16.92 0.84
C THR A 19 58.21 15.94 0.91
N ALA A 20 58.40 15.24 2.03
CA ALA A 20 59.49 14.28 2.24
C ALA A 20 59.27 12.88 1.59
N CYS A 21 58.15 12.66 0.89
CA CYS A 21 57.92 11.43 0.11
C CYS A 21 58.00 11.61 -1.41
N GLN A 22 58.30 12.82 -1.91
CA GLN A 22 58.47 13.09 -3.35
C GLN A 22 59.92 13.48 -3.64
N GLY A 23 60.81 12.50 -3.68
CA GLY A 23 62.21 12.77 -3.98
C GLY A 23 63.17 11.63 -3.68
N MET A 24 62.78 10.37 -3.87
CA MET A 24 63.79 9.34 -4.15
C MET A 24 63.97 9.26 -5.66
N PRO A 25 65.20 9.37 -6.18
CA PRO A 25 65.45 9.12 -7.59
C PRO A 25 65.10 7.66 -7.82
N MET A 26 64.00 7.41 -8.53
CA MET A 26 63.81 6.14 -9.20
C MET A 26 64.92 6.05 -10.24
N THR A 27 66.05 5.48 -9.83
CA THR A 27 66.89 4.74 -10.75
C THR A 27 65.95 3.87 -11.56
N GLN A 28 65.82 4.19 -12.85
CA GLN A 28 65.41 3.22 -13.86
C GLN A 28 66.40 2.07 -13.76
N SER A 29 66.16 1.14 -12.83
CA SER A 29 66.58 -0.22 -13.06
C SER A 29 65.67 -0.70 -14.18
N ALA A 30 66.21 -0.67 -15.39
CA ALA A 30 65.81 -1.59 -16.42
C ALA A 30 66.03 -3.02 -15.89
N ASN A 31 65.06 -3.46 -15.13
CA ASN A 31 64.69 -4.81 -14.77
C ASN A 31 63.15 -4.64 -14.69
N ASP A 32 62.36 -4.77 -15.75
CA ASP A 32 62.22 -5.96 -16.60
C ASP A 32 62.82 -7.25 -16.02
N SER A 33 62.80 -7.39 -14.68
CA SER A 33 62.67 -8.69 -14.09
C SER A 33 61.22 -9.06 -14.35
N GLY A 34 61.02 -9.72 -15.49
CA GLY A 34 59.94 -10.66 -15.69
C GLY A 34 59.64 -11.36 -14.37
N ILE A 35 58.65 -10.83 -13.66
CA ILE A 35 57.65 -11.72 -13.10
C ILE A 35 56.91 -12.16 -14.36
N ASP A 36 57.54 -13.09 -15.09
CA ASP A 36 56.81 -13.94 -15.99
C ASP A 36 55.69 -14.46 -15.13
N ASP A 37 54.45 -14.08 -15.49
CA ASP A 37 53.29 -14.64 -14.83
C ASP A 37 53.54 -16.16 -14.81
N PRO A 38 53.71 -16.79 -13.63
CA PRO A 38 54.08 -18.20 -13.57
C PRO A 38 53.01 -19.09 -14.23
N MET A 39 51.85 -18.51 -14.58
CA MET A 39 50.76 -19.13 -15.32
C MET A 39 50.81 -18.89 -16.84
N ARG A 40 51.70 -18.04 -17.36
CA ARG A 40 51.76 -17.63 -18.78
C ARG A 40 52.03 -18.78 -19.75
N GLY A 41 52.65 -19.85 -19.25
CA GLY A 41 52.89 -21.12 -19.96
C GLY A 41 52.28 -22.34 -19.27
N ALA A 42 51.42 -22.15 -18.27
CA ALA A 42 50.76 -23.26 -17.62
C ALA A 42 49.80 -23.93 -18.60
N PRO A 43 49.76 -25.28 -18.67
CA PRO A 43 48.76 -25.97 -19.47
C PRO A 43 47.36 -25.54 -19.02
N PRO A 44 46.38 -25.42 -19.94
CA PRO A 44 45.03 -25.05 -19.57
C PRO A 44 44.54 -26.01 -18.48
N ILE A 45 43.96 -25.47 -17.41
CA ILE A 45 43.42 -26.29 -16.33
C ILE A 45 42.31 -27.16 -16.92
N THR A 46 42.55 -28.46 -16.99
CA THR A 46 41.61 -29.44 -17.57
C THR A 46 40.60 -29.95 -16.55
N GLN A 47 40.85 -29.73 -15.24
CA GLN A 47 39.94 -30.01 -14.13
C GLN A 47 40.19 -29.04 -12.97
N GLY A 48 39.13 -28.43 -12.41
CA GLY A 48 39.23 -27.48 -11.29
C GLY A 48 39.03 -26.01 -11.68
N LEU A 49 39.35 -25.10 -10.76
CA LEU A 49 39.21 -23.65 -10.94
C LEU A 49 40.45 -23.06 -11.64
N ASP A 50 40.25 -22.40 -12.78
CA ASP A 50 41.28 -21.54 -13.37
C ASP A 50 41.50 -20.25 -12.56
N ALA A 51 42.61 -19.57 -12.82
CA ALA A 51 42.99 -18.37 -12.09
C ALA A 51 41.88 -17.30 -12.11
N GLN A 52 41.19 -17.16 -13.25
CA GLN A 52 40.12 -16.19 -13.42
C GLN A 52 38.89 -16.55 -12.56
N GLY A 53 38.43 -17.81 -12.56
CA GLY A 53 37.29 -18.18 -11.75
C GLY A 53 37.59 -18.34 -10.26
N LEU A 54 38.83 -18.69 -9.88
CA LEU A 54 39.27 -18.57 -8.48
C LEU A 54 39.21 -17.11 -8.02
N GLN A 55 39.69 -16.19 -8.84
CA GLN A 55 39.59 -14.75 -8.57
C GLN A 55 38.13 -14.31 -8.46
N THR A 56 37.26 -14.71 -9.41
CA THR A 56 35.83 -14.37 -9.39
C THR A 56 35.15 -14.86 -8.09
N LEU A 57 35.39 -16.10 -7.68
CA LEU A 57 34.82 -16.65 -6.46
C LEU A 57 35.35 -15.96 -5.20
N LEU A 58 36.64 -15.67 -5.12
CA LEU A 58 37.22 -14.94 -3.99
C LEU A 58 36.66 -13.51 -3.87
N VAL A 59 36.48 -12.82 -4.99
CA VAL A 59 35.85 -11.49 -5.02
C VAL A 59 34.40 -11.59 -4.55
N ALA A 60 33.64 -12.58 -5.03
CA ALA A 60 32.25 -12.81 -4.63
C ALA A 60 32.12 -13.11 -3.13
N GLU A 61 33.02 -13.92 -2.57
CA GLU A 61 33.08 -14.24 -1.14
C GLU A 61 33.38 -13.02 -0.27
N LEU A 62 34.39 -12.25 -0.64
CA LEU A 62 34.76 -11.02 0.07
C LEU A 62 33.65 -9.96 -0.02
N ALA A 63 32.98 -9.85 -1.16
CA ALA A 63 31.83 -8.97 -1.34
C ALA A 63 30.67 -9.38 -0.41
N GLY A 64 30.34 -10.68 -0.36
CA GLY A 64 29.28 -11.20 0.52
C GLY A 64 29.55 -10.94 2.00
N ARG A 65 30.80 -11.17 2.46
CA ARG A 65 31.22 -10.88 3.85
C ARG A 65 31.15 -9.40 4.22
N ARG A 66 31.17 -8.51 3.23
CA ARG A 66 31.06 -7.05 3.39
C ARG A 66 29.63 -6.54 3.22
N GLY A 67 28.64 -7.43 3.06
CA GLY A 67 27.25 -7.06 2.82
C GLY A 67 26.96 -6.56 1.39
N GLN A 68 27.92 -6.70 0.47
CA GLN A 68 27.75 -6.32 -0.94
C GLN A 68 27.10 -7.46 -1.73
N TYR A 69 25.85 -7.76 -1.40
CA TYR A 69 25.15 -8.96 -1.87
C TYR A 69 24.89 -9.01 -3.37
N GLU A 70 24.64 -7.86 -4.00
CA GLU A 70 24.52 -7.75 -5.46
C GLU A 70 25.80 -8.22 -6.16
N ARG A 71 26.94 -7.65 -5.77
CA ARG A 71 28.25 -8.00 -6.34
C ARG A 71 28.62 -9.44 -6.06
N ALA A 72 28.29 -9.94 -4.87
CA ALA A 72 28.49 -11.34 -4.50
C ALA A 72 27.67 -12.27 -5.39
N ALA A 73 26.37 -11.98 -5.55
CA ALA A 73 25.46 -12.76 -6.37
C ALA A 73 25.89 -12.81 -7.84
N GLN A 74 26.27 -11.66 -8.43
CA GLN A 74 26.77 -11.61 -9.80
C GLN A 74 28.03 -12.46 -9.96
N GLY A 75 28.99 -12.33 -9.04
CA GLY A 75 30.21 -13.13 -9.09
C GLY A 75 29.96 -14.65 -8.97
N TYR A 76 29.03 -15.08 -8.11
CA TYR A 76 28.63 -16.49 -8.06
C TYR A 76 27.91 -16.92 -9.33
N LEU A 77 27.09 -16.07 -9.92
CA LEU A 77 26.34 -16.38 -11.14
C LEU A 77 27.29 -16.51 -12.34
N ASP A 78 28.27 -15.62 -12.48
CA ASP A 78 29.31 -15.68 -13.51
C ASP A 78 30.15 -16.96 -13.37
N ALA A 79 30.50 -17.32 -12.13
CA ALA A 79 31.23 -18.56 -11.86
C ALA A 79 30.36 -19.81 -12.11
N ALA A 80 29.07 -19.76 -11.73
CA ALA A 80 28.10 -20.82 -12.04
C ALA A 80 27.93 -21.00 -13.54
N GLU A 81 28.08 -19.92 -14.31
CA GLU A 81 28.07 -19.97 -15.77
C GLU A 81 29.30 -20.63 -16.35
N ARG A 82 30.46 -20.22 -15.90
CA ARG A 82 31.73 -20.77 -16.37
C ARG A 82 31.88 -22.26 -16.07
N TYR A 83 31.47 -22.69 -14.89
CA TYR A 83 31.73 -24.04 -14.37
C TYR A 83 30.55 -24.98 -14.39
N ASP A 84 29.41 -24.53 -14.90
CA ASP A 84 28.17 -25.30 -14.95
C ASP A 84 27.79 -25.94 -13.59
N SER A 85 27.80 -25.13 -12.53
CA SER A 85 27.64 -25.61 -11.15
C SER A 85 26.29 -25.24 -10.54
N ALA A 86 25.56 -26.26 -10.10
CA ALA A 86 24.31 -26.08 -9.34
C ALA A 86 24.55 -25.41 -7.98
N ALA A 87 25.60 -25.80 -7.24
CA ALA A 87 25.94 -25.23 -5.94
C ALA A 87 26.32 -23.73 -6.03
N LEU A 88 26.99 -23.32 -7.12
CA LEU A 88 27.26 -21.90 -7.35
C LEU A 88 25.99 -21.14 -7.73
N SER A 89 25.07 -21.77 -8.48
CA SER A 89 23.77 -21.18 -8.80
C SER A 89 22.93 -20.98 -7.53
N GLU A 90 22.91 -21.96 -6.63
CA GLU A 90 22.30 -21.84 -5.29
C GLU A 90 22.90 -20.68 -4.49
N ARG A 91 24.23 -20.60 -4.39
CA ARG A 91 24.90 -19.47 -3.71
C ARG A 91 24.56 -18.13 -4.33
N ALA A 92 24.49 -18.05 -5.66
CA ALA A 92 24.09 -16.84 -6.36
C ALA A 92 22.67 -16.44 -5.97
N THR A 93 21.73 -17.39 -5.94
CA THR A 93 20.33 -17.17 -5.54
C THR A 93 20.23 -16.68 -4.08
N LEU A 94 20.94 -17.34 -3.15
CA LEU A 94 20.91 -16.97 -1.74
C LEU A 94 21.52 -15.59 -1.48
N ALA A 95 22.59 -15.22 -2.19
CA ALA A 95 23.15 -13.87 -2.14
C ALA A 95 22.19 -12.84 -2.76
N ALA A 96 21.62 -13.16 -3.92
CA ALA A 96 20.75 -12.24 -4.66
C ALA A 96 19.47 -11.87 -3.89
N ARG A 97 18.97 -12.75 -3.02
CA ARG A 97 17.85 -12.46 -2.11
C ARG A 97 18.06 -11.18 -1.26
N PHE A 98 19.32 -10.83 -0.97
CA PHE A 98 19.67 -9.64 -0.19
C PHE A 98 20.19 -8.47 -1.05
N SER A 99 20.17 -8.59 -2.37
CA SER A 99 20.77 -7.61 -3.30
C SER A 99 19.89 -6.40 -3.64
N GLN A 100 18.65 -6.33 -3.11
CA GLN A 100 17.62 -5.38 -3.55
C GLN A 100 17.35 -5.39 -5.09
N GLN A 101 17.80 -6.44 -5.80
CA GLN A 101 17.59 -6.61 -7.24
C GLN A 101 16.76 -7.86 -7.55
N PRO A 102 15.43 -7.73 -7.71
CA PRO A 102 14.55 -8.87 -8.00
C PRO A 102 14.92 -9.63 -9.28
N ALA A 103 15.37 -8.92 -10.32
CA ALA A 103 15.75 -9.52 -11.61
C ALA A 103 16.98 -10.43 -11.49
N LEU A 104 17.99 -10.02 -10.71
CA LEU A 104 19.19 -10.82 -10.45
C LEU A 104 18.82 -12.09 -9.66
N PHE A 105 17.96 -11.94 -8.66
CA PHE A 105 17.48 -13.05 -7.84
C PHE A 105 16.69 -14.08 -8.65
N GLU A 106 15.77 -13.63 -9.51
CA GLU A 106 15.04 -14.50 -10.42
C GLU A 106 15.97 -15.22 -11.40
N THR A 107 16.91 -14.49 -12.01
CA THR A 107 17.88 -15.06 -12.97
C THR A 107 18.70 -16.17 -12.33
N ALA A 108 19.21 -15.93 -11.12
CA ALA A 108 19.97 -16.92 -10.37
C ALA A 108 19.10 -18.15 -10.01
N ALA A 109 17.85 -17.94 -9.54
CA ALA A 109 16.94 -19.02 -9.20
C ALA A 109 16.55 -19.88 -10.42
N ARG A 110 16.29 -19.27 -11.59
CA ARG A 110 16.04 -19.99 -12.85
C ARG A 110 17.24 -20.81 -13.28
N ARG A 111 18.46 -20.28 -13.11
CA ARG A 111 19.70 -21.02 -13.40
C ARG A 111 19.85 -22.20 -12.45
N TRP A 112 19.60 -21.99 -11.16
CA TRP A 112 19.63 -23.07 -10.17
C TRP A 112 18.64 -24.18 -10.54
N HIS A 113 17.39 -23.86 -10.85
CA HIS A 113 16.41 -24.85 -11.32
C HIS A 113 16.88 -25.60 -12.57
N LYS A 114 17.43 -24.89 -13.56
CA LYS A 114 17.96 -25.52 -14.79
C LYS A 114 19.09 -26.52 -14.50
N ARG A 115 19.90 -26.29 -13.46
CA ARG A 115 21.06 -27.14 -13.11
C ARG A 115 20.76 -28.22 -12.10
N ALA A 116 19.75 -28.02 -11.28
CA ALA A 116 19.21 -29.00 -10.36
C ALA A 116 17.69 -29.06 -10.56
N PRO A 117 17.20 -29.72 -11.62
CA PRO A 117 15.77 -29.77 -11.93
C PRO A 117 14.96 -30.41 -10.80
N ASP A 118 15.55 -31.36 -10.07
CA ASP A 118 14.94 -32.06 -8.94
C ASP A 118 15.00 -31.26 -7.62
N ALA A 119 15.61 -30.07 -7.62
CA ALA A 119 15.66 -29.23 -6.43
C ALA A 119 14.33 -28.47 -6.23
N GLU A 120 13.72 -28.67 -5.07
CA GLU A 120 12.47 -28.01 -4.66
C GLU A 120 12.64 -26.50 -4.42
N ALA A 121 13.72 -26.12 -3.75
CA ALA A 121 13.97 -24.74 -3.32
C ALA A 121 13.85 -23.69 -4.44
N PRO A 122 14.48 -23.83 -5.63
CA PRO A 122 14.36 -22.81 -6.66
C PRO A 122 12.93 -22.66 -7.19
N LEU A 123 12.14 -23.74 -7.29
CA LEU A 123 10.74 -23.65 -7.70
C LEU A 123 9.87 -22.90 -6.67
N ARG A 124 10.08 -23.14 -5.37
CA ARG A 124 9.40 -22.37 -4.32
C ARG A 124 9.74 -20.88 -4.39
N LEU A 125 11.01 -20.54 -4.58
CA LEU A 125 11.45 -19.14 -4.70
C LEU A 125 10.87 -18.47 -5.95
N LEU A 126 10.86 -19.16 -7.09
CA LEU A 126 10.27 -18.65 -8.33
C LEU A 126 8.76 -18.45 -8.20
N ALA A 127 8.06 -19.38 -7.53
CA ALA A 127 6.64 -19.23 -7.24
C ALA A 127 6.38 -17.99 -6.38
N SER A 128 7.10 -17.80 -5.27
CA SER A 128 6.95 -16.62 -4.41
C SER A 128 7.27 -15.30 -5.14
N LEU A 129 8.29 -15.28 -6.00
CA LEU A 129 8.64 -14.10 -6.79
C LEU A 129 7.62 -13.74 -7.85
N ALA A 130 7.06 -14.74 -8.54
CA ALA A 130 5.99 -14.52 -9.50
C ALA A 130 4.75 -13.96 -8.79
N GLN A 131 4.39 -14.53 -7.64
CA GLN A 131 3.29 -14.08 -6.80
C GLN A 131 3.46 -12.62 -6.33
N GLN A 132 4.63 -12.23 -5.84
CA GLN A 132 4.92 -10.84 -5.43
C GLN A 132 4.78 -9.82 -6.57
N ARG A 133 4.94 -10.26 -7.82
CA ARG A 133 4.78 -9.41 -9.01
C ARG A 133 3.35 -9.43 -9.58
N GLY A 134 2.44 -10.19 -8.97
CA GLY A 134 1.09 -10.42 -9.49
C GLY A 134 1.04 -11.36 -10.71
N ASP A 135 2.14 -12.06 -11.05
CA ASP A 135 2.15 -13.08 -12.09
C ASP A 135 1.71 -14.43 -11.52
N TRP A 136 0.40 -14.56 -11.31
CA TRP A 136 -0.20 -15.74 -10.71
C TRP A 136 -0.05 -17.00 -11.57
N GLN A 137 0.01 -16.86 -12.90
CA GLN A 137 0.16 -18.01 -13.79
C GLN A 137 1.56 -18.62 -13.69
N ALA A 138 2.61 -17.80 -13.74
CA ALA A 138 3.98 -18.30 -13.56
C ALA A 138 4.21 -18.88 -12.15
N ALA A 139 3.53 -18.32 -11.14
CA ALA A 139 3.53 -18.86 -9.78
C ALA A 139 2.91 -20.26 -9.73
N LEU A 140 1.73 -20.41 -10.35
CA LEU A 140 1.03 -21.68 -10.45
C LEU A 140 1.86 -22.73 -11.19
N ASP A 141 2.48 -22.37 -12.32
CA ASP A 141 3.34 -23.29 -13.08
C ASP A 141 4.51 -23.81 -12.26
N SER A 142 5.15 -22.95 -11.47
CA SER A 142 6.24 -23.34 -10.59
C SER A 142 5.78 -24.30 -9.49
N ARG A 143 4.57 -24.10 -8.95
CA ARG A 143 3.97 -25.02 -7.96
C ARG A 143 3.52 -26.34 -8.57
N LEU A 144 3.00 -26.34 -9.80
CA LEU A 144 2.66 -27.57 -10.51
C LEU A 144 3.90 -28.39 -10.87
N ALA A 145 5.03 -27.74 -11.14
CA ALA A 145 6.30 -28.42 -11.30
C ALA A 145 6.74 -29.13 -10.00
N LEU A 146 6.51 -28.54 -8.82
CA LEU A 146 6.74 -29.20 -7.52
C LEU A 146 5.87 -30.45 -7.36
N VAL A 147 4.57 -30.35 -7.67
CA VAL A 147 3.65 -31.50 -7.60
C VAL A 147 4.07 -32.61 -8.56
N ALA A 148 4.49 -32.27 -9.78
CA ALA A 148 4.99 -33.24 -10.74
C ALA A 148 6.26 -33.98 -10.27
N GLN A 149 7.02 -33.39 -9.36
CA GLN A 149 8.20 -33.98 -8.72
C GLN A 149 7.86 -34.76 -7.43
N GLY A 150 6.57 -34.84 -7.06
CA GLY A 150 6.12 -35.50 -5.83
C GLY A 150 6.26 -34.64 -4.57
N HIS A 151 6.50 -33.34 -4.72
CA HIS A 151 6.58 -32.39 -3.60
C HIS A 151 5.24 -31.66 -3.37
N PRO A 152 4.93 -31.21 -2.14
CA PRO A 152 3.73 -30.43 -1.86
C PRO A 152 3.74 -29.10 -2.61
N GLY A 153 2.75 -28.90 -3.49
CA GLY A 153 2.56 -27.65 -4.24
C GLY A 153 1.81 -26.55 -3.47
N GLU A 154 1.04 -26.92 -2.44
CA GLU A 154 0.18 -26.01 -1.65
C GLU A 154 -0.82 -25.25 -2.55
N LEU A 155 -1.37 -25.94 -3.54
CA LEU A 155 -2.19 -25.38 -4.61
C LEU A 155 -3.50 -24.81 -4.08
N ALA A 156 -4.15 -25.47 -3.10
CA ALA A 156 -5.41 -24.97 -2.54
C ALA A 156 -5.19 -23.63 -1.81
N SER A 157 -4.18 -23.55 -0.93
CA SER A 157 -3.82 -22.30 -0.25
C SER A 157 -3.34 -21.22 -1.22
N PHE A 158 -2.63 -21.60 -2.29
CA PHE A 158 -2.26 -20.67 -3.35
C PHE A 158 -3.50 -20.09 -4.05
N ALA A 159 -4.49 -20.92 -4.39
CA ALA A 159 -5.74 -20.45 -4.98
C ALA A 159 -6.51 -19.51 -4.03
N GLU A 160 -6.59 -19.83 -2.73
CA GLU A 160 -7.21 -18.94 -1.74
C GLU A 160 -6.51 -17.57 -1.67
N GLN A 161 -5.18 -17.56 -1.70
CA GLN A 161 -4.41 -16.33 -1.67
C GLN A 161 -4.57 -15.51 -2.96
N ALA A 162 -4.59 -16.17 -4.12
CA ALA A 162 -4.83 -15.51 -5.41
C ALA A 162 -6.19 -14.82 -5.42
N LEU A 163 -7.25 -15.50 -4.94
CA LEU A 163 -8.60 -14.93 -4.84
C LEU A 163 -8.67 -13.77 -3.85
N THR A 164 -7.96 -13.85 -2.72
CA THR A 164 -7.91 -12.78 -1.71
C THR A 164 -7.19 -11.53 -2.23
N GLN A 165 -6.33 -11.66 -3.25
CA GLN A 165 -5.62 -10.56 -3.90
C GLN A 165 -6.23 -10.21 -5.26
N ASP A 166 -7.51 -10.54 -5.47
CA ASP A 166 -8.29 -10.19 -6.67
C ASP A 166 -7.66 -10.65 -8.01
N ALA A 167 -6.91 -11.76 -7.98
CA ALA A 167 -6.39 -12.37 -9.20
C ALA A 167 -7.51 -12.92 -10.08
N ASP A 168 -7.39 -12.78 -11.41
CA ASP A 168 -8.32 -13.40 -12.36
C ASP A 168 -8.30 -14.94 -12.19
N PRO A 169 -9.42 -15.57 -11.75
CA PRO A 169 -9.45 -17.00 -11.51
C PRO A 169 -9.54 -17.82 -12.79
N GLN A 170 -9.93 -17.25 -13.93
CA GLN A 170 -10.18 -18.01 -15.15
C GLN A 170 -8.93 -18.66 -15.75
N PRO A 171 -7.80 -17.94 -15.96
CA PRO A 171 -6.58 -18.54 -16.49
C PRO A 171 -6.00 -19.63 -15.56
N LEU A 172 -6.08 -19.41 -14.25
CA LEU A 172 -5.60 -20.36 -13.24
C LEU A 172 -6.45 -21.64 -13.23
N ALA A 173 -7.78 -21.51 -13.31
CA ALA A 173 -8.69 -22.65 -13.40
C ALA A 173 -8.46 -23.47 -14.68
N ILE A 174 -8.26 -22.81 -15.83
CA ILE A 174 -7.93 -23.51 -17.09
C ILE A 174 -6.64 -24.31 -16.93
N ARG A 175 -5.60 -23.69 -16.38
CA ARG A 175 -4.29 -24.33 -16.22
C ARG A 175 -4.33 -25.54 -15.29
N LEU A 176 -5.08 -25.44 -14.19
CA LEU A 176 -5.28 -26.57 -13.26
C LEU A 176 -6.12 -27.69 -13.87
N ARG A 177 -7.21 -27.37 -14.60
CA ARG A 177 -8.00 -28.37 -15.32
C ARG A 177 -7.12 -29.15 -16.31
N GLN A 178 -6.26 -28.48 -17.05
CA GLN A 178 -5.30 -29.13 -17.95
C GLN A 178 -4.34 -30.06 -17.20
N HIS A 179 -3.85 -29.65 -16.02
CA HIS A 179 -3.00 -30.51 -15.19
C HIS A 179 -3.76 -31.76 -14.73
N LEU A 180 -5.01 -31.63 -14.27
CA LEU A 180 -5.82 -32.76 -13.83
C LEU A 180 -6.12 -33.79 -14.92
N LEU A 181 -6.08 -33.41 -16.21
CA LEU A 181 -6.28 -34.34 -17.33
C LEU A 181 -5.08 -35.28 -17.55
N ILE A 182 -3.88 -34.89 -17.13
CA ILE A 182 -2.64 -35.62 -17.38
C ILE A 182 -1.98 -36.14 -16.10
N ALA A 183 -2.37 -35.61 -14.94
CA ALA A 183 -1.85 -36.02 -13.64
C ALA A 183 -2.39 -37.41 -13.27
N ASP A 184 -1.53 -38.21 -12.64
CA ASP A 184 -1.94 -39.46 -12.01
C ASP A 184 -2.80 -39.15 -10.78
N SER A 185 -4.04 -39.64 -10.77
CA SER A 185 -4.98 -39.42 -9.67
C SER A 185 -4.54 -40.05 -8.36
N ASP A 186 -3.68 -41.07 -8.43
CA ASP A 186 -3.14 -41.78 -7.27
C ASP A 186 -1.82 -41.16 -6.77
N ALA A 187 -1.29 -40.14 -7.46
CA ALA A 187 -0.07 -39.46 -7.06
C ALA A 187 -0.23 -38.77 -5.69
N PRO A 188 0.84 -38.71 -4.88
CA PRO A 188 0.86 -37.90 -3.68
C PRO A 188 0.42 -36.46 -3.96
N TYR A 189 -0.45 -35.91 -3.12
CA TYR A 189 -0.98 -34.55 -3.23
C TYR A 189 -1.86 -34.27 -4.46
N ALA A 190 -2.26 -35.28 -5.24
CA ALA A 190 -3.19 -35.09 -6.36
C ALA A 190 -4.52 -34.43 -5.93
N TYR A 191 -4.99 -34.73 -4.71
CA TYR A 191 -6.18 -34.09 -4.13
C TYR A 191 -6.04 -32.56 -4.02
N ASP A 192 -4.83 -32.03 -3.82
CA ASP A 192 -4.60 -30.59 -3.61
C ASP A 192 -4.90 -29.79 -4.90
N ALA A 193 -4.53 -30.35 -6.06
CA ALA A 193 -4.89 -29.78 -7.36
C ALA A 193 -6.42 -29.79 -7.58
N VAL A 194 -7.10 -30.85 -7.13
CA VAL A 194 -8.56 -30.96 -7.21
C VAL A 194 -9.25 -29.89 -6.36
N LEU A 195 -8.78 -29.68 -5.12
CA LEU A 195 -9.30 -28.64 -4.22
C LEU A 195 -9.06 -27.23 -4.78
N ALA A 196 -7.84 -26.94 -5.24
CA ALA A 196 -7.49 -25.66 -5.86
C ALA A 196 -8.35 -25.36 -7.09
N THR A 197 -8.59 -26.37 -7.93
CA THR A 197 -9.45 -26.24 -9.11
C THR A 197 -10.88 -25.90 -8.70
N ALA A 198 -11.44 -26.59 -7.69
CA ALA A 198 -12.79 -26.34 -7.22
C ALA A 198 -12.97 -24.92 -6.65
N LEU A 199 -11.97 -24.38 -5.94
CA LEU A 199 -11.99 -23.00 -5.43
C LEU A 199 -12.09 -21.98 -6.57
N LEU A 200 -11.23 -22.13 -7.59
CA LEU A 200 -11.21 -21.19 -8.73
C LEU A 200 -12.43 -21.36 -9.65
N GLU A 201 -12.92 -22.59 -9.85
CA GLU A 201 -14.19 -22.85 -10.55
C GLU A 201 -15.37 -22.17 -9.83
N ALA A 202 -15.43 -22.27 -8.50
CA ALA A 202 -16.45 -21.59 -7.71
C ALA A 202 -16.40 -20.06 -7.88
N ALA A 203 -15.20 -19.48 -7.82
CA ALA A 203 -14.99 -18.05 -8.02
C ALA A 203 -15.34 -17.59 -9.46
N ASN A 204 -15.13 -18.44 -10.46
CA ASN A 204 -15.55 -18.20 -11.85
C ASN A 204 -17.07 -18.37 -12.09
N GLY A 205 -17.86 -18.64 -11.06
CA GLY A 205 -19.30 -18.92 -11.18
C GLY A 205 -19.62 -20.33 -11.71
N GLU A 206 -18.62 -21.20 -11.89
CA GLU A 206 -18.76 -22.59 -12.35
C GLU A 206 -19.12 -23.54 -11.18
N ALA A 207 -20.11 -23.14 -10.38
CA ALA A 207 -20.38 -23.73 -9.09
C ALA A 207 -20.65 -25.25 -9.12
N ALA A 208 -21.42 -25.69 -10.12
CA ALA A 208 -21.78 -27.09 -10.30
C ALA A 208 -20.57 -27.98 -10.64
N GLN A 209 -19.58 -27.44 -11.37
CA GLN A 209 -18.35 -28.18 -11.70
C GLN A 209 -17.53 -28.41 -10.43
N ALA A 210 -17.33 -27.36 -9.64
CA ALA A 210 -16.66 -27.45 -8.35
C ALA A 210 -17.35 -28.46 -7.41
N ASP A 211 -18.68 -28.44 -7.32
CA ASP A 211 -19.42 -29.38 -6.47
C ASP A 211 -19.29 -30.83 -6.93
N SER A 212 -19.36 -31.07 -8.25
CA SER A 212 -19.14 -32.40 -8.83
C SER A 212 -17.73 -32.91 -8.51
N ARG A 213 -16.73 -32.03 -8.66
CA ARG A 213 -15.32 -32.35 -8.41
C ARG A 213 -15.07 -32.71 -6.96
N LEU A 214 -15.63 -31.94 -6.02
CA LEU A 214 -15.54 -32.24 -4.59
C LEU A 214 -16.38 -33.46 -4.19
N ALA A 215 -17.45 -33.78 -4.91
CA ALA A 215 -18.23 -35.00 -4.69
C ALA A 215 -17.44 -36.25 -5.08
N GLU A 216 -16.75 -36.22 -6.23
CA GLU A 216 -15.87 -37.30 -6.66
C GLU A 216 -14.70 -37.49 -5.68
N LEU A 217 -14.04 -36.41 -5.28
CA LEU A 217 -12.95 -36.47 -4.30
C LEU A 217 -13.41 -37.05 -2.94
N ALA A 218 -14.67 -36.82 -2.55
CA ALA A 218 -15.21 -37.36 -1.31
C ALA A 218 -15.44 -38.88 -1.34
N LEU A 219 -15.52 -39.50 -2.54
CA LEU A 219 -15.64 -40.95 -2.65
C LEU A 219 -14.33 -41.66 -2.29
N THR A 220 -13.19 -41.04 -2.60
CA THR A 220 -11.86 -41.61 -2.35
C THR A 220 -11.20 -41.07 -1.08
N HIS A 221 -11.50 -39.82 -0.69
CA HIS A 221 -10.92 -39.16 0.48
C HIS A 221 -11.98 -38.58 1.45
N PRO A 222 -12.92 -39.37 1.98
CA PRO A 222 -14.00 -38.88 2.85
C PRO A 222 -13.50 -38.33 4.21
N GLU A 223 -12.32 -38.73 4.64
CA GLU A 223 -11.69 -38.34 5.92
C GLU A 223 -10.65 -37.22 5.74
N LEU A 224 -10.58 -36.57 4.57
CA LEU A 224 -9.65 -35.47 4.31
C LEU A 224 -10.23 -34.13 4.85
N PRO A 225 -9.60 -33.47 5.84
CA PRO A 225 -10.12 -32.20 6.37
C PRO A 225 -10.18 -31.10 5.31
N ALA A 226 -9.15 -30.98 4.46
CA ALA A 226 -9.07 -29.94 3.44
C ALA A 226 -10.25 -29.96 2.43
N LEU A 227 -10.80 -31.14 2.16
CA LEU A 227 -12.02 -31.31 1.35
C LEU A 227 -13.22 -30.63 2.00
N TRP A 228 -13.48 -30.94 3.27
CA TRP A 228 -14.62 -30.38 3.99
C TRP A 228 -14.47 -28.88 4.22
N LEU A 229 -13.23 -28.40 4.39
CA LEU A 229 -12.94 -26.98 4.52
C LEU A 229 -13.27 -26.24 3.22
N THR A 230 -12.82 -26.77 2.09
CA THR A 230 -13.09 -26.24 0.75
C THR A 230 -14.59 -26.21 0.47
N ARG A 231 -15.32 -27.30 0.78
CA ARG A 231 -16.77 -27.36 0.63
C ARG A 231 -17.51 -26.33 1.50
N ALA A 232 -17.08 -26.17 2.75
CA ALA A 232 -17.71 -25.23 3.67
C ALA A 232 -17.50 -23.78 3.21
N ARG A 233 -16.29 -23.43 2.77
CA ARG A 233 -15.95 -22.11 2.24
C ARG A 233 -16.76 -21.77 1.00
N ILE A 234 -16.71 -22.63 -0.01
CA ILE A 234 -17.46 -22.46 -1.27
C ILE A 234 -18.96 -22.30 -1.01
N ALA A 235 -19.51 -23.08 -0.08
CA ALA A 235 -20.92 -22.96 0.29
C ALA A 235 -21.25 -21.62 0.97
N MET A 236 -20.35 -21.08 1.80
CA MET A 236 -20.51 -19.74 2.40
C MET A 236 -20.49 -18.65 1.34
N GLU A 237 -19.52 -18.68 0.42
CA GLU A 237 -19.38 -17.68 -0.65
C GLU A 237 -20.60 -17.65 -1.57
N ARG A 238 -21.23 -18.80 -1.80
CA ARG A 238 -22.47 -18.91 -2.60
C ARG A 238 -23.74 -18.56 -1.82
N GLY A 239 -23.64 -18.08 -0.59
CA GLY A 239 -24.80 -17.76 0.25
C GLY A 239 -25.63 -18.99 0.64
N ASN A 240 -25.02 -20.18 0.74
CA ASN A 240 -25.66 -21.41 1.22
C ASN A 240 -25.12 -21.82 2.60
N PRO A 241 -25.51 -21.11 3.67
CA PRO A 241 -24.98 -21.37 5.01
C PRO A 241 -25.41 -22.72 5.58
N THR A 242 -26.49 -23.33 5.07
CA THR A 242 -26.90 -24.69 5.48
C THR A 242 -25.93 -25.76 4.98
N ALA A 243 -25.49 -25.66 3.72
CA ALA A 243 -24.48 -26.56 3.19
C ALA A 243 -23.12 -26.32 3.86
N ALA A 244 -22.76 -25.05 4.08
CA ALA A 244 -21.53 -24.68 4.78
C ALA A 244 -21.47 -25.25 6.19
N ARG A 245 -22.54 -25.10 6.97
CA ARG A 245 -22.66 -25.67 8.32
C ARG A 245 -22.45 -27.17 8.32
N ARG A 246 -23.08 -27.91 7.39
CA ARG A 246 -22.95 -29.38 7.30
C ARG A 246 -21.52 -29.79 6.97
N ALA A 247 -20.88 -29.11 6.03
CA ALA A 247 -19.50 -29.40 5.65
C ALA A 247 -18.52 -29.07 6.80
N ALA A 248 -18.68 -27.92 7.47
CA ALA A 248 -17.87 -27.54 8.62
C ALA A 248 -18.04 -28.52 9.80
N GLN A 249 -19.27 -28.95 10.08
CA GLN A 249 -19.54 -29.95 11.11
C GLN A 249 -18.86 -31.29 10.78
N ARG A 250 -18.99 -31.76 9.53
CA ARG A 250 -18.31 -32.99 9.10
C ARG A 250 -16.78 -32.87 9.21
N GLY A 251 -16.24 -31.69 8.92
CA GLY A 251 -14.84 -31.36 9.17
C GLY A 251 -14.44 -31.46 10.64
N LEU A 252 -15.28 -30.95 11.55
CA LEU A 252 -15.06 -31.08 13.00
C LEU A 252 -15.18 -32.52 13.50
N ASP A 253 -16.01 -33.36 12.89
CA ASP A 253 -16.09 -34.77 13.25
C ASP A 253 -14.75 -35.51 12.97
N ILE A 254 -13.98 -35.01 11.99
CA ILE A 254 -12.66 -35.53 11.59
C ILE A 254 -11.53 -34.83 12.36
N SER A 255 -11.63 -33.52 12.54
CA SER A 255 -10.63 -32.67 13.20
C SER A 255 -11.32 -31.75 14.22
N PRO A 256 -11.63 -32.26 15.43
CA PRO A 256 -12.50 -31.57 16.41
C PRO A 256 -12.02 -30.20 16.88
N ASP A 257 -10.72 -29.95 16.82
CA ASP A 257 -10.08 -28.75 17.33
C ASP A 257 -9.52 -27.83 16.24
N ASP A 258 -9.86 -28.06 14.96
CA ASP A 258 -9.45 -27.17 13.88
C ASP A 258 -10.26 -25.86 13.91
N THR A 259 -9.60 -24.78 14.31
CA THR A 259 -10.17 -23.44 14.43
C THR A 259 -10.82 -22.95 13.13
N ARG A 260 -10.34 -23.38 11.95
CA ARG A 260 -10.89 -22.96 10.66
C ARG A 260 -12.32 -23.48 10.49
N PHE A 261 -12.59 -24.71 10.93
CA PHE A 261 -13.97 -25.23 10.93
C PHE A 261 -14.83 -24.55 11.97
N LEU A 262 -14.31 -24.25 13.16
CA LEU A 262 -15.06 -23.51 14.18
C LEU A 262 -15.49 -22.13 13.66
N LEU A 263 -14.59 -21.41 12.98
CA LEU A 263 -14.88 -20.10 12.37
C LEU A 263 -15.91 -20.21 11.24
N LEU A 264 -15.78 -21.18 10.34
CA LEU A 264 -16.76 -21.40 9.27
C LEU A 264 -18.12 -21.83 9.83
N LEU A 265 -18.12 -22.63 10.90
CA LEU A 265 -19.34 -23.03 11.58
C LEU A 265 -20.01 -21.82 12.25
N ALA A 266 -19.26 -20.98 12.97
CA ALA A 266 -19.77 -19.75 13.56
C ALA A 266 -20.38 -18.81 12.50
N ARG A 267 -19.66 -18.55 11.40
CA ARG A 267 -20.14 -17.78 10.24
C ARG A 267 -21.42 -18.35 9.66
N SER A 268 -21.47 -19.66 9.48
CA SER A 268 -22.66 -20.36 8.95
C SER A 268 -23.85 -20.24 9.90
N GLU A 269 -23.65 -20.38 11.20
CA GLU A 269 -24.72 -20.27 12.20
C GLU A 269 -25.23 -18.83 12.31
N LEU A 270 -24.36 -17.82 12.21
CA LEU A 270 -24.76 -16.41 12.14
C LEU A 270 -25.62 -16.11 10.92
N ALA A 271 -25.20 -16.56 9.74
CA ALA A 271 -25.99 -16.43 8.51
C ALA A 271 -27.35 -17.17 8.56
N LEU A 272 -27.52 -18.11 9.50
CA LEU A 272 -28.77 -18.81 9.77
C LEU A 272 -29.57 -18.20 10.94
N GLY A 273 -29.12 -17.09 11.52
CA GLY A 273 -29.74 -16.43 12.68
C GLY A 273 -29.57 -17.19 14.01
N ARG A 274 -28.63 -18.14 14.07
CA ARG A 274 -28.40 -19.00 15.25
C ARG A 274 -27.26 -18.47 16.11
N VAL A 275 -27.48 -17.30 16.67
CA VAL A 275 -26.47 -16.51 17.40
C VAL A 275 -25.85 -17.32 18.55
N GLU A 276 -26.65 -17.96 19.41
CA GLU A 276 -26.14 -18.76 20.53
C GLU A 276 -25.24 -19.93 20.08
N ALA A 277 -25.51 -20.50 18.90
CA ALA A 277 -24.70 -21.58 18.36
C ALA A 277 -23.35 -21.08 17.87
N ALA A 278 -23.33 -19.88 17.28
CA ALA A 278 -22.09 -19.21 16.88
C ALA A 278 -21.24 -18.85 18.10
N GLU A 279 -21.85 -18.30 19.16
CA GLU A 279 -21.15 -17.97 20.41
C GLU A 279 -20.45 -19.17 21.02
N ARG A 280 -21.12 -20.32 21.08
CA ARG A 280 -20.49 -21.56 21.55
C ARG A 280 -19.25 -21.94 20.74
N GLN A 281 -19.22 -21.66 19.44
CA GLN A 281 -18.02 -21.93 18.65
C GLN A 281 -16.93 -20.89 18.90
N THR A 282 -17.28 -19.61 19.03
CA THR A 282 -16.29 -18.56 19.34
C THR A 282 -15.67 -18.74 20.72
N ASP A 283 -16.43 -19.19 21.71
CA ASP A 283 -15.91 -19.52 23.05
C ASP A 283 -14.92 -20.70 23.00
N ARG A 284 -15.21 -21.71 22.16
CA ARG A 284 -14.26 -22.82 21.92
C ARG A 284 -12.97 -22.33 21.28
N ILE A 285 -13.05 -21.42 20.31
CA ILE A 285 -11.88 -20.81 19.67
C ILE A 285 -11.01 -20.07 20.70
N LEU A 286 -11.63 -19.24 21.55
CA LEU A 286 -10.93 -18.50 22.61
C LEU A 286 -10.28 -19.44 23.63
N THR A 287 -10.96 -20.52 24.00
CA THR A 287 -10.42 -21.53 24.93
C THR A 287 -9.18 -22.23 24.36
N GLN A 288 -9.12 -22.43 23.05
CA GLN A 288 -8.02 -23.15 22.38
C GLN A 288 -6.81 -22.26 22.06
N GLN A 289 -7.04 -21.05 21.54
CA GLN A 289 -5.95 -20.17 21.05
C GLN A 289 -5.46 -19.16 22.10
N GLY A 290 -6.12 -19.13 23.26
CA GLY A 290 -5.85 -18.15 24.31
C GLY A 290 -6.58 -16.84 24.07
N GLU A 291 -6.64 -16.06 25.14
CA GLU A 291 -7.41 -14.81 25.23
C GLU A 291 -6.67 -13.61 24.61
N GLN A 292 -6.22 -13.73 23.36
CA GLN A 292 -5.50 -12.66 22.66
C GLN A 292 -6.45 -11.52 22.24
N PRO A 293 -6.07 -10.23 22.44
CA PRO A 293 -6.93 -9.10 22.09
C PRO A 293 -7.36 -9.06 20.63
N GLU A 294 -6.45 -9.35 19.70
CA GLU A 294 -6.71 -9.34 18.25
C GLU A 294 -7.74 -10.39 17.84
N LEU A 295 -7.71 -11.56 18.49
CA LEU A 295 -8.67 -12.64 18.24
C LEU A 295 -10.08 -12.23 18.67
N ARG A 296 -10.22 -11.60 19.84
CA ARG A 296 -11.51 -11.09 20.32
C ARG A 296 -12.06 -10.00 19.40
N VAL A 297 -11.21 -9.07 18.95
CA VAL A 297 -11.61 -8.04 17.97
C VAL A 297 -12.08 -8.67 16.66
N GLY A 298 -11.34 -9.66 16.12
CA GLY A 298 -11.73 -10.36 14.90
C GLY A 298 -13.08 -11.09 15.02
N LEU A 299 -13.31 -11.75 16.16
CA LEU A 299 -14.59 -12.40 16.45
C LEU A 299 -15.71 -11.39 16.68
N ALA A 300 -15.46 -10.26 17.33
CA ALA A 300 -16.45 -9.20 17.51
C ALA A 300 -16.87 -8.61 16.16
N ARG A 301 -15.93 -8.36 15.24
CA ARG A 301 -16.23 -7.92 13.86
C ARG A 301 -17.12 -8.91 13.12
N LEU A 302 -16.85 -10.21 13.26
CA LEU A 302 -17.70 -11.25 12.70
C LEU A 302 -19.16 -11.14 13.18
N PHE A 303 -19.40 -10.84 14.45
CA PHE A 303 -20.76 -10.62 14.97
C PHE A 303 -21.37 -9.30 14.48
N LEU A 304 -20.58 -8.22 14.36
CA LEU A 304 -21.05 -6.93 13.85
C LEU A 304 -21.44 -6.99 12.37
N GLU A 305 -20.67 -7.72 11.54
CA GLU A 305 -21.03 -8.00 10.15
C GLU A 305 -22.37 -8.74 10.01
N ALA A 306 -22.74 -9.53 11.03
CA ALA A 306 -24.01 -10.24 11.12
C ALA A 306 -25.12 -9.44 11.87
N ASP A 307 -24.91 -8.14 12.09
CA ASP A 307 -25.83 -7.26 12.82
C ASP A 307 -26.15 -7.77 14.25
N GLN A 308 -25.14 -8.35 14.92
CA GLN A 308 -25.25 -8.87 16.28
C GLN A 308 -24.37 -8.06 17.26
N PRO A 309 -24.78 -6.84 17.67
CA PRO A 309 -23.96 -5.98 18.53
C PRO A 309 -23.78 -6.51 19.95
N ALA A 310 -24.74 -7.26 20.50
CA ALA A 310 -24.67 -7.72 21.90
C ALA A 310 -23.57 -8.79 22.14
N PRO A 311 -23.44 -9.86 21.33
CA PRO A 311 -22.29 -10.75 21.41
C PRO A 311 -20.95 -10.06 21.12
N ALA A 312 -20.92 -9.16 20.14
CA ALA A 312 -19.71 -8.38 19.83
C ALA A 312 -19.25 -7.56 21.06
N ARG A 313 -20.17 -6.88 21.74
CA ARG A 313 -19.90 -6.14 22.98
C ARG A 313 -19.33 -7.05 24.07
N ARG A 314 -19.89 -8.26 24.28
CA ARG A 314 -19.36 -9.23 25.26
C ARG A 314 -17.93 -9.66 24.96
N LEU A 315 -17.56 -9.78 23.68
CA LEU A 315 -16.20 -10.13 23.28
C LEU A 315 -15.21 -8.99 23.51
N LEU A 316 -15.65 -7.73 23.38
CA LEU A 316 -14.78 -6.56 23.48
C LEU A 316 -14.63 -6.05 24.92
N LEU A 317 -15.68 -6.14 25.75
CA LEU A 317 -15.66 -5.63 27.13
C LEU A 317 -14.49 -6.16 27.98
N PRO A 318 -14.08 -7.44 27.92
CA PRO A 318 -12.93 -7.93 28.69
C PRO A 318 -11.59 -7.28 28.31
N LEU A 319 -11.51 -6.59 27.18
CA LEU A 319 -10.27 -5.95 26.74
C LEU A 319 -10.02 -4.65 27.52
N ILE A 320 -11.06 -3.89 27.87
CA ILE A 320 -10.96 -2.48 28.27
C ILE A 320 -10.09 -2.17 29.50
N ASP A 321 -9.79 -3.18 30.32
CA ASP A 321 -8.98 -3.06 31.54
C ASP A 321 -7.48 -3.36 31.31
N ASP A 322 -7.06 -3.64 30.06
CA ASP A 322 -5.69 -4.02 29.70
C ASP A 322 -4.99 -2.91 28.89
N ASP A 323 -3.77 -2.55 29.28
CA ASP A 323 -2.92 -1.58 28.55
C ASP A 323 -2.59 -2.03 27.12
N THR A 324 -2.73 -3.34 26.82
CA THR A 324 -2.53 -3.91 25.48
C THR A 324 -3.79 -3.86 24.60
N THR A 325 -4.86 -3.20 25.05
CA THR A 325 -6.10 -3.07 24.28
C THR A 325 -5.85 -2.43 22.92
N PRO A 326 -6.19 -3.13 21.82
CA PRO A 326 -6.12 -2.55 20.50
C PRO A 326 -7.03 -1.31 20.42
N PRO A 327 -6.56 -0.15 19.91
CA PRO A 327 -7.37 1.08 19.79
C PRO A 327 -8.73 0.85 19.12
N VAL A 328 -8.75 -0.08 18.18
CA VAL A 328 -9.93 -0.47 17.42
C VAL A 328 -11.03 -1.11 18.28
N ALA A 329 -10.70 -1.72 19.42
CA ALA A 329 -11.70 -2.27 20.34
C ALA A 329 -12.58 -1.15 20.94
N PHE A 330 -11.97 -0.01 21.30
CA PHE A 330 -12.70 1.17 21.78
C PHE A 330 -13.55 1.79 20.68
N LEU A 331 -13.06 1.86 19.45
CA LEU A 331 -13.88 2.31 18.30
C LEU A 331 -15.12 1.42 18.09
N LEU A 332 -14.94 0.10 18.11
CA LEU A 332 -16.05 -0.83 17.94
C LEU A 332 -17.05 -0.75 19.10
N LEU A 333 -16.59 -0.62 20.34
CA LEU A 333 -17.45 -0.42 21.51
C LEU A 333 -18.20 0.92 21.44
N GLY A 334 -17.53 1.99 20.99
CA GLY A 334 -18.12 3.30 20.75
C GLY A 334 -19.25 3.22 19.73
N SER A 335 -18.99 2.60 18.58
CA SER A 335 -19.97 2.40 17.51
C SER A 335 -21.16 1.53 17.95
N ILE A 336 -20.91 0.46 18.71
CA ILE A 336 -21.98 -0.37 19.29
C ILE A 336 -22.87 0.46 20.22
N ALA A 337 -22.26 1.24 21.13
CA ALA A 337 -22.98 2.07 22.07
C ALA A 337 -23.79 3.17 21.37
N GLU A 338 -23.21 3.79 20.34
CA GLU A 338 -23.86 4.78 19.48
C GLU A 338 -25.09 4.21 18.78
N GLN A 339 -24.97 3.05 18.13
CA GLN A 339 -26.09 2.36 17.47
C GLN A 339 -27.23 2.03 18.46
N GLN A 340 -26.90 1.81 19.73
CA GLN A 340 -27.84 1.53 20.81
C GLN A 340 -28.42 2.80 21.45
N GLY A 341 -27.99 3.99 21.02
CA GLY A 341 -28.38 5.28 21.60
C GLY A 341 -27.76 5.57 22.97
N GLU A 342 -26.75 4.79 23.39
CA GLU A 342 -26.01 4.97 24.64
C GLU A 342 -24.92 6.05 24.48
N ILE A 343 -25.32 7.29 24.19
CA ILE A 343 -24.42 8.41 23.82
C ILE A 343 -23.29 8.60 24.84
N ASP A 344 -23.59 8.55 26.13
CA ASP A 344 -22.57 8.77 27.18
C ASP A 344 -21.51 7.65 27.22
N ASN A 345 -21.93 6.40 26.97
CA ASN A 345 -21.01 5.27 26.89
C ASN A 345 -20.18 5.33 25.61
N ALA A 346 -20.80 5.69 24.48
CA ALA A 346 -20.11 5.86 23.21
C ALA A 346 -19.01 6.91 23.31
N LEU A 347 -19.34 8.06 23.91
CA LEU A 347 -18.38 9.14 24.16
C LEU A 347 -17.21 8.68 25.05
N LEU A 348 -17.49 7.87 26.09
CA LEU A 348 -16.46 7.30 26.95
C LEU A 348 -15.49 6.41 26.15
N TYR A 349 -16.02 5.50 25.32
CA TYR A 349 -15.19 4.60 24.52
C TYR A 349 -14.38 5.37 23.47
N TYR A 350 -14.99 6.29 22.72
CA TYR A 350 -14.27 7.07 21.71
C TYR A 350 -13.12 7.88 22.30
N ARG A 351 -13.28 8.40 23.54
CA ARG A 351 -12.23 9.10 24.28
C ARG A 351 -11.08 8.19 24.74
N GLN A 352 -11.34 6.90 24.98
CA GLN A 352 -10.31 5.93 25.40
C GLN A 352 -9.37 5.50 24.28
N VAL A 353 -9.71 5.79 23.01
CA VAL A 353 -8.80 5.55 21.88
C VAL A 353 -7.52 6.37 22.11
N PRO A 354 -6.34 5.72 22.23
CA PRO A 354 -5.07 6.41 22.45
C PRO A 354 -4.60 7.16 21.19
N GLU A 355 -3.64 8.06 21.38
CA GLU A 355 -2.95 8.76 20.29
C GLU A 355 -2.31 7.75 19.33
N SER A 356 -2.96 7.58 18.18
CA SER A 356 -2.67 6.59 17.14
C SER A 356 -3.37 7.04 15.86
N ASP A 357 -3.21 6.30 14.76
CA ASP A 357 -3.88 6.57 13.49
C ASP A 357 -5.42 6.63 13.60
N GLN A 358 -5.99 6.08 14.69
CA GLN A 358 -7.43 6.04 14.97
C GLN A 358 -7.91 7.16 15.90
N PHE A 359 -7.01 8.01 16.41
CA PHE A 359 -7.33 9.02 17.41
C PHE A 359 -8.28 10.10 16.88
N LEU A 360 -7.90 10.76 15.78
CA LEU A 360 -8.72 11.84 15.20
C LEU A 360 -10.05 11.31 14.69
N SER A 361 -10.06 10.12 14.08
CA SER A 361 -11.29 9.49 13.60
C SER A 361 -12.25 9.13 14.75
N SER A 362 -11.74 8.75 15.93
CA SER A 362 -12.61 8.53 17.10
C SER A 362 -13.24 9.82 17.62
N ARG A 363 -12.49 10.93 17.64
CA ARG A 363 -13.01 12.25 18.06
C ARG A 363 -14.04 12.77 17.08
N LEU A 364 -13.79 12.60 15.79
CA LEU A 364 -14.75 12.94 14.73
C LEU A 364 -16.04 12.11 14.85
N GLN A 365 -15.95 10.79 15.07
CA GLN A 365 -17.12 9.94 15.29
C GLN A 365 -17.92 10.39 16.51
N ALA A 366 -17.26 10.67 17.64
CA ALA A 366 -17.92 11.18 18.83
C ALA A 366 -18.63 12.53 18.60
N ALA A 367 -17.97 13.46 17.91
CA ALA A 367 -18.54 14.77 17.61
C ALA A 367 -19.75 14.66 16.65
N ARG A 368 -19.64 13.86 15.58
CA ARG A 368 -20.76 13.61 14.64
C ARG A 368 -21.94 12.95 15.33
N MET A 369 -21.70 11.93 16.16
CA MET A 369 -22.75 11.31 16.97
C MET A 369 -23.52 12.34 17.81
N LEU A 370 -22.81 13.31 18.42
CA LEU A 370 -23.44 14.37 19.20
C LEU A 370 -24.22 15.34 18.30
N ILE A 371 -23.69 15.70 17.13
CA ILE A 371 -24.38 16.56 16.15
C ILE A 371 -25.65 15.89 15.63
N ASP A 372 -25.59 14.61 15.26
CA ASP A 372 -26.74 13.80 14.81
C ASP A 372 -27.83 13.72 15.89
N ALA A 373 -27.43 13.76 17.16
CA ALA A 373 -28.33 13.85 18.31
C ALA A 373 -28.85 15.29 18.60
N ASN A 374 -28.61 16.26 17.70
CA ASN A 374 -28.89 17.69 17.86
C ASN A 374 -28.18 18.35 19.06
N ARG A 375 -26.96 17.90 19.38
CA ARG A 375 -26.14 18.37 20.52
C ARG A 375 -24.84 19.01 20.03
N LEU A 376 -24.91 19.92 19.05
CA LEU A 376 -23.74 20.62 18.50
C LEU A 376 -22.89 21.29 19.59
N ALA A 377 -23.52 21.97 20.56
CA ALA A 377 -22.79 22.60 21.67
C ALA A 377 -21.95 21.60 22.48
N ASP A 378 -22.49 20.41 22.76
CA ASP A 378 -21.77 19.37 23.49
C ASP A 378 -20.63 18.77 22.64
N ALA A 379 -20.81 18.68 21.32
CA ALA A 379 -19.77 18.24 20.39
C ALA A 379 -18.57 19.19 20.41
N LEU A 380 -18.84 20.50 20.38
CA LEU A 380 -17.79 21.53 20.45
C LEU A 380 -17.11 21.57 21.81
N ASP A 381 -17.87 21.46 22.91
CA ASP A 381 -17.30 21.36 24.25
C ASP A 381 -16.42 20.10 24.40
N PHE A 382 -16.85 18.98 23.82
CA PHE A 382 -16.05 17.77 23.76
C PHE A 382 -14.72 17.98 23.03
N LEU A 383 -14.75 18.49 21.80
CA LEU A 383 -13.52 18.71 21.01
C LEU A 383 -12.60 19.75 21.66
N ARG A 384 -13.17 20.82 22.22
CA ARG A 384 -12.42 21.82 22.99
C ARG A 384 -11.68 21.19 24.17
N LEU A 385 -12.32 20.29 24.91
CA LEU A 385 -11.68 19.58 26.02
C LEU A 385 -10.58 18.63 25.54
N GLU A 386 -10.80 17.91 24.43
CA GLU A 386 -9.79 17.02 23.86
C GLU A 386 -8.57 17.80 23.36
N ARG A 387 -8.79 18.95 22.71
CA ARG A 387 -7.72 19.88 22.29
C ARG A 387 -6.84 20.32 23.47
N LEU A 388 -7.44 20.62 24.63
CA LEU A 388 -6.72 21.03 25.84
C LEU A 388 -5.97 19.88 26.53
N ARG A 389 -6.31 18.63 26.22
CA ARG A 389 -5.67 17.44 26.79
C ARG A 389 -4.57 16.90 25.89
N HIS A 390 -4.64 17.20 24.61
CA HIS A 390 -3.78 16.66 23.55
C HIS A 390 -3.17 17.80 22.75
N ASP A 391 -2.29 18.58 23.39
CA ASP A 391 -1.67 19.77 22.79
C ASP A 391 -0.97 19.45 21.46
N ASP A 392 -0.34 18.29 21.33
CA ASP A 392 0.34 17.84 20.10
C ASP A 392 -0.64 17.53 18.94
N GLN A 393 -1.93 17.34 19.23
CA GLN A 393 -3.00 17.10 18.25
C GLN A 393 -3.95 18.31 18.14
N ALA A 394 -3.61 19.42 18.81
CA ALA A 394 -4.53 20.54 18.94
C ALA A 394 -4.93 21.15 17.59
N THR A 395 -3.97 21.29 16.67
CA THR A 395 -4.21 21.84 15.33
C THR A 395 -5.11 20.94 14.49
N ASP A 396 -4.93 19.63 14.56
CA ASP A 396 -5.78 18.67 13.85
C ASP A 396 -7.21 18.65 14.43
N ILE A 397 -7.35 18.74 15.76
CA ILE A 397 -8.67 18.84 16.41
C ILE A 397 -9.37 20.15 16.02
N VAL A 398 -8.64 21.28 15.94
CA VAL A 398 -9.19 22.54 15.44
C VAL A 398 -9.66 22.41 14.00
N SER A 399 -8.93 21.69 13.16
CA SER A 399 -9.38 21.40 11.80
C SER A 399 -10.71 20.66 11.78
N LEU A 400 -10.91 19.67 12.66
CA LEU A 400 -12.18 18.97 12.80
C LEU A 400 -13.31 19.89 13.29
N GLU A 401 -13.07 20.71 14.32
CA GLU A 401 -14.05 21.66 14.85
C GLU A 401 -14.53 22.62 13.75
N VAL A 402 -13.58 23.19 13.01
CA VAL A 402 -13.83 24.14 11.93
C VAL A 402 -14.61 23.50 10.78
N GLU A 403 -14.22 22.29 10.35
CA GLU A 403 -14.91 21.56 9.28
C GLU A 403 -16.37 21.24 9.66
N LEU A 404 -16.60 20.75 10.89
CA LEU A 404 -17.93 20.42 11.38
C LEU A 404 -18.82 21.67 11.47
N LEU A 405 -18.30 22.79 11.97
CA LEU A 405 -19.03 24.04 12.04
C LEU A 405 -19.39 24.59 10.65
N ASP A 406 -18.48 24.49 9.68
CA ASP A 406 -18.77 24.89 8.30
C ASP A 406 -19.87 24.01 7.68
N GLN A 407 -19.87 22.70 7.95
CA GLN A 407 -20.91 21.76 7.49
C GLN A 407 -22.29 22.09 8.07
N GLU A 408 -22.35 22.52 9.33
CA GLU A 408 -23.58 22.98 9.99
C GLU A 408 -23.97 24.43 9.60
N GLY A 409 -23.17 25.11 8.76
CA GLY A 409 -23.42 26.49 8.34
C GLY A 409 -23.05 27.57 9.37
N GLU A 410 -22.39 27.18 10.47
CA GLU A 410 -21.99 28.04 11.58
C GLU A 410 -20.62 28.71 11.32
N ARG A 411 -20.52 29.42 10.19
CA ARG A 411 -19.26 30.02 9.69
C ARG A 411 -18.57 30.93 10.71
N ALA A 412 -19.34 31.78 11.39
CA ALA A 412 -18.81 32.71 12.38
C ALA A 412 -18.20 32.00 13.61
N ALA A 413 -18.83 30.91 14.06
CA ALA A 413 -18.29 30.12 15.16
C ALA A 413 -17.00 29.40 14.76
N ALA A 414 -16.90 28.91 13.52
CA ALA A 414 -15.67 28.33 12.99
C ALA A 414 -14.52 29.35 12.96
N ASP A 415 -14.80 30.59 12.59
CA ASP A 415 -13.82 31.68 12.62
C ASP A 415 -13.37 32.01 14.05
N ASP A 416 -14.30 32.03 15.01
CA ASP A 416 -13.99 32.25 16.42
C ASP A 416 -13.09 31.13 16.99
N VAL A 417 -13.37 29.86 16.66
CA VAL A 417 -12.56 28.70 17.07
C VAL A 417 -11.13 28.82 16.53
N LEU A 418 -10.98 29.16 15.25
CA LEU A 418 -9.68 29.32 14.63
C LEU A 418 -8.91 30.52 15.21
N ALA A 419 -9.58 31.66 15.42
CA ALA A 419 -8.98 32.84 16.03
C ALA A 419 -8.49 32.56 17.45
N GLU A 420 -9.28 31.83 18.24
CA GLU A 420 -8.93 31.39 19.58
C GLU A 420 -7.69 30.46 19.57
N ALA A 421 -7.65 29.50 18.64
CA ALA A 421 -6.52 28.59 18.48
C ALA A 421 -5.22 29.34 18.11
N ARG A 422 -5.32 30.27 17.15
CA ARG A 422 -4.21 31.14 16.72
C ARG A 422 -3.68 32.03 17.84
N ALA A 423 -4.56 32.53 18.71
CA ALA A 423 -4.15 33.33 19.86
C ALA A 423 -3.36 32.52 20.90
N ARG A 424 -3.64 31.22 21.06
CA ARG A 424 -2.89 30.33 21.95
C ARG A 424 -1.60 29.81 21.32
N HIS A 425 -1.61 29.54 20.03
CA HIS A 425 -0.49 28.98 19.27
C HIS A 425 -0.12 29.89 18.09
N PRO A 426 0.41 31.11 18.33
CA PRO A 426 0.70 32.08 17.28
C PRO A 426 1.81 31.63 16.30
N ASP A 427 2.62 30.65 16.71
CA ASP A 427 3.70 30.07 15.93
C ASP A 427 3.29 28.82 15.15
N ASP A 428 2.04 28.35 15.30
CA ASP A 428 1.54 27.20 14.56
C ASP A 428 1.26 27.57 13.10
N ASN A 429 2.01 26.92 12.22
CA ASN A 429 1.98 27.13 10.78
C ASN A 429 0.78 26.46 10.11
N GLY A 430 0.24 25.38 10.68
CA GLY A 430 -0.98 24.72 10.21
C GLY A 430 -2.20 25.61 10.43
N LEU A 431 -2.30 26.24 11.60
CA LEU A 431 -3.36 27.21 11.88
C LEU A 431 -3.27 28.45 10.97
N LEU A 432 -2.06 28.94 10.66
CA LEU A 432 -1.86 30.03 9.70
C LEU A 432 -2.34 29.62 8.30
N TYR A 433 -1.99 28.41 7.87
CA TYR A 433 -2.44 27.87 6.58
C TYR A 433 -3.97 27.75 6.52
N MET A 434 -4.60 27.20 7.56
CA MET A 434 -6.06 27.09 7.65
C MET A 434 -6.73 28.46 7.56
N GLN A 435 -6.19 29.47 8.25
CA GLN A 435 -6.70 30.85 8.17
C GLN A 435 -6.62 31.40 6.74
N ALA A 436 -5.49 31.19 6.06
CA ALA A 436 -5.32 31.61 4.68
C ALA A 436 -6.34 30.94 3.74
N MET A 437 -6.60 29.64 3.91
CA MET A 437 -7.60 28.91 3.11
C MET A 437 -9.03 29.36 3.40
N ARG A 438 -9.35 29.74 4.65
CA ARG A 438 -10.66 30.33 4.94
C ARG A 438 -10.85 31.68 4.25
N LYS A 439 -9.85 32.57 4.33
CA LYS A 439 -9.86 33.86 3.62
C LYS A 439 -10.02 33.68 2.11
N PHE A 440 -9.37 32.67 1.53
CA PHE A 440 -9.58 32.31 0.12
C PHE A 440 -11.05 31.99 -0.17
N ASN A 441 -11.66 31.11 0.63
CA ASN A 441 -13.06 30.72 0.47
C ASN A 441 -14.03 31.89 0.68
N ASP A 442 -13.67 32.86 1.51
CA ASP A 442 -14.45 34.09 1.75
C ASP A 442 -14.22 35.16 0.66
N GLY A 443 -13.32 34.90 -0.31
CA GLY A 443 -12.97 35.82 -1.40
C GLY A 443 -11.95 36.90 -1.01
N ASP A 444 -11.38 36.86 0.20
CA ASP A 444 -10.31 37.75 0.66
C ASP A 444 -8.94 37.27 0.14
N LEU A 445 -8.70 37.49 -1.15
CA LEU A 445 -7.44 37.13 -1.81
C LEU A 445 -6.23 37.89 -1.24
N GLU A 446 -6.40 39.16 -0.86
CA GLU A 446 -5.32 39.97 -0.29
C GLU A 446 -4.89 39.43 1.08
N GLY A 447 -5.85 39.10 1.94
CA GLY A 447 -5.57 38.53 3.26
C GLY A 447 -5.01 37.11 3.18
N MET A 448 -5.48 36.28 2.24
CA MET A 448 -4.90 34.96 1.97
C MET A 448 -3.44 35.07 1.53
N GLU A 449 -3.14 35.95 0.57
CA GLU A 449 -1.77 36.15 0.09
C GLU A 449 -0.85 36.62 1.22
N ALA A 450 -1.31 37.54 2.06
CA ALA A 450 -0.54 38.02 3.21
C ALA A 450 -0.19 36.87 4.17
N ASP A 451 -1.18 36.03 4.54
CA ASP A 451 -0.98 34.90 5.45
C ASP A 451 -0.06 33.83 4.85
N LEU A 452 -0.22 33.50 3.56
CA LEU A 452 0.65 32.52 2.89
C LEU A 452 2.08 33.05 2.71
N ARG A 453 2.27 34.34 2.43
CA ARG A 453 3.61 34.93 2.38
C ARG A 453 4.29 34.87 3.74
N GLU A 454 3.57 35.22 4.81
CA GLU A 454 4.08 35.06 6.18
C GLU A 454 4.48 33.61 6.47
N LEU A 455 3.63 32.65 6.08
CA LEU A 455 3.92 31.23 6.24
C LEU A 455 5.17 30.79 5.45
N ILE A 456 5.34 31.26 4.21
CA ILE A 456 6.52 30.97 3.38
C ILE A 456 7.78 31.64 3.96
N GLU A 457 7.66 32.81 4.57
CA GLU A 457 8.78 33.46 5.27
C GLU A 457 9.21 32.66 6.50
N ARG A 458 8.25 32.16 7.29
CA ARG A 458 8.51 31.28 8.44
C ARG A 458 9.05 29.91 8.02
N ARG A 459 8.52 29.35 6.93
CA ARG A 459 8.80 28.02 6.41
C ARG A 459 9.04 28.05 4.88
N PRO A 460 10.25 28.43 4.44
CA PRO A 460 10.57 28.54 3.01
C PRO A 460 10.55 27.22 2.22
N ASP A 461 10.50 26.10 2.94
CA ASP A 461 10.44 24.72 2.46
C ASP A 461 9.03 24.09 2.56
N ASN A 462 8.00 24.87 2.90
CA ASN A 462 6.63 24.40 2.92
C ASN A 462 6.08 24.32 1.48
N ALA A 463 6.17 23.14 0.88
CA ALA A 463 5.70 22.89 -0.48
C ALA A 463 4.21 23.18 -0.66
N MET A 464 3.37 22.91 0.35
CA MET A 464 1.93 23.17 0.29
C MET A 464 1.63 24.67 0.24
N ALA A 465 2.26 25.47 1.10
CA ALA A 465 2.06 26.92 1.10
C ALA A 465 2.55 27.59 -0.19
N LEU A 466 3.72 27.15 -0.69
CA LEU A 466 4.25 27.59 -1.99
C LEU A 466 3.28 27.25 -3.13
N ASN A 467 2.77 26.02 -3.14
CA ASN A 467 1.83 25.57 -4.16
C ASN A 467 0.50 26.32 -4.07
N ALA A 468 -0.08 26.44 -2.88
CA ALA A 468 -1.35 27.15 -2.68
C ALA A 468 -1.26 28.60 -3.16
N LEU A 469 -0.22 29.34 -2.75
CA LEU A 469 -0.04 30.72 -3.22
C LEU A 469 0.18 30.77 -4.73
N GLY A 470 1.08 29.93 -5.25
CA GLY A 470 1.40 29.93 -6.67
C GLY A 470 0.19 29.56 -7.54
N PHE A 471 -0.57 28.54 -7.15
CA PHE A 471 -1.79 28.14 -7.84
C PHE A 471 -2.84 29.25 -7.82
N THR A 472 -3.11 29.86 -6.67
CA THR A 472 -4.05 30.98 -6.56
C THR A 472 -3.62 32.17 -7.43
N LEU A 473 -2.32 32.49 -7.48
CA LEU A 473 -1.82 33.54 -8.38
C LEU A 473 -1.97 33.16 -9.87
N ALA A 474 -1.79 31.89 -10.23
CA ALA A 474 -1.98 31.43 -11.60
C ALA A 474 -3.45 31.42 -12.03
N ASP A 475 -4.36 31.11 -11.12
CA ASP A 475 -5.77 30.92 -11.44
C ASP A 475 -6.59 32.21 -11.33
N MET A 476 -6.36 32.99 -10.27
CA MET A 476 -7.17 34.16 -9.92
C MET A 476 -6.56 35.48 -10.41
N THR A 477 -5.33 35.48 -10.91
CA THR A 477 -4.61 36.71 -11.31
C THR A 477 -3.87 36.55 -12.64
N THR A 478 -3.06 37.55 -13.01
CA THR A 478 -2.17 37.52 -14.18
C THR A 478 -0.69 37.40 -13.81
N ARG A 479 -0.36 37.13 -12.53
CA ARG A 479 1.02 37.02 -12.00
C ARG A 479 1.66 35.66 -12.28
N PHE A 480 1.55 35.19 -13.53
CA PHE A 480 1.98 33.85 -13.93
C PHE A 480 3.48 33.59 -13.74
N GLY A 481 4.33 34.62 -13.86
CA GLY A 481 5.77 34.49 -13.64
C GLY A 481 6.10 34.12 -12.20
N GLU A 482 5.53 34.86 -11.24
CA GLU A 482 5.71 34.59 -9.81
C GLU A 482 5.05 33.28 -9.40
N ALA A 483 3.85 33.00 -9.93
CA ALA A 483 3.17 31.73 -9.72
C ALA A 483 4.07 30.54 -10.12
N TYR A 484 4.69 30.62 -11.29
CA TYR A 484 5.61 29.57 -11.77
C TYR A 484 6.81 29.41 -10.84
N GLU A 485 7.44 30.49 -10.39
CA GLU A 485 8.58 30.40 -9.46
C GLU A 485 8.21 29.72 -8.13
N LEU A 486 7.02 30.02 -7.60
CA LEU A 486 6.51 29.39 -6.37
C LEU A 486 6.21 27.91 -6.56
N ILE A 487 5.47 27.56 -7.62
CA ILE A 487 5.08 26.18 -7.91
C ILE A 487 6.30 25.33 -8.29
N GLU A 488 7.25 25.87 -9.05
CA GLU A 488 8.49 25.17 -9.39
C GLU A 488 9.32 24.86 -8.14
N ARG A 489 9.35 25.78 -7.16
CA ARG A 489 9.94 25.50 -5.84
C ARG A 489 9.18 24.40 -5.10
N ALA A 490 7.85 24.45 -5.10
CA ALA A 490 7.02 23.41 -4.48
C ALA A 490 7.28 22.03 -5.11
N HIS A 491 7.37 21.96 -6.44
CA HIS A 491 7.66 20.74 -7.18
C HIS A 491 9.06 20.18 -6.86
N ARG A 492 10.08 21.04 -6.72
CA ARG A 492 11.41 20.58 -6.27
C ARG A 492 11.40 19.94 -4.88
N LEU A 493 10.52 20.41 -4.00
CA LEU A 493 10.39 19.89 -2.64
C LEU A 493 9.57 18.60 -2.58
N ALA A 494 8.55 18.47 -3.45
CA ALA A 494 7.66 17.33 -3.51
C ALA A 494 7.34 16.96 -4.98
N PRO A 495 8.27 16.28 -5.69
CA PRO A 495 8.16 16.05 -7.14
C PRO A 495 7.04 15.09 -7.53
N ASP A 496 6.68 14.16 -6.64
CA ASP A 496 5.66 13.14 -6.88
C ASP A 496 4.30 13.51 -6.28
N ASN A 497 4.09 14.79 -5.94
CA ASN A 497 2.79 15.25 -5.44
C ASN A 497 1.86 15.62 -6.62
N PRO A 498 0.75 14.90 -6.84
CA PRO A 498 -0.15 15.13 -7.97
C PRO A 498 -0.79 16.53 -8.01
N ALA A 499 -1.11 17.15 -6.86
CA ALA A 499 -1.67 18.50 -6.83
C ALA A 499 -0.66 19.56 -7.27
N ILE A 500 0.62 19.36 -6.95
CA ILE A 500 1.70 20.25 -7.37
C ILE A 500 2.02 20.05 -8.85
N LEU A 501 1.99 18.81 -9.35
CA LEU A 501 2.12 18.51 -10.77
C LEU A 501 1.00 19.17 -11.59
N ASP A 502 -0.24 19.09 -11.09
CA ASP A 502 -1.38 19.78 -11.71
C ASP A 502 -1.18 21.29 -11.73
N SER A 503 -0.84 21.89 -10.59
CA SER A 503 -0.56 23.33 -10.47
C SER A 503 0.55 23.78 -11.43
N LEU A 504 1.62 22.97 -11.59
CA LEU A 504 2.74 23.27 -12.48
C LEU A 504 2.31 23.21 -13.95
N GLY A 505 1.52 22.20 -14.31
CA GLY A 505 0.91 22.11 -15.62
C GLY A 505 -0.02 23.29 -15.92
N TRP A 506 -0.85 23.66 -14.94
CA TRP A 506 -1.80 24.76 -15.06
C TRP A 506 -1.12 26.11 -15.27
N VAL A 507 -0.11 26.45 -14.47
CA VAL A 507 0.60 27.72 -14.65
C VAL A 507 1.35 27.79 -15.98
N LEU A 508 1.92 26.66 -16.45
CA LEU A 508 2.54 26.58 -17.78
C LEU A 508 1.52 26.80 -18.90
N HIS A 509 0.30 26.26 -18.76
CA HIS A 509 -0.79 26.51 -19.69
C HIS A 509 -1.17 28.00 -19.71
N LYS A 510 -1.31 28.64 -18.55
CA LYS A 510 -1.60 30.09 -18.45
C LYS A 510 -0.51 30.96 -19.08
N GLN A 511 0.74 30.48 -19.11
CA GLN A 511 1.86 31.11 -19.82
C GLN A 511 1.87 30.84 -21.35
N GLY A 512 0.96 30.00 -21.85
CA GLY A 512 0.89 29.58 -23.25
C GLY A 512 1.80 28.41 -23.60
N GLU A 513 2.47 27.79 -22.62
CA GLU A 513 3.44 26.71 -22.81
C GLU A 513 2.77 25.32 -22.79
N ASN A 514 1.71 25.15 -23.58
CA ASN A 514 0.84 23.96 -23.56
C ASN A 514 1.59 22.63 -23.76
N ALA A 515 2.61 22.62 -24.63
CA ALA A 515 3.41 21.43 -24.90
C ALA A 515 4.23 20.98 -23.68
N ARG A 516 4.65 21.92 -22.81
CA ARG A 516 5.33 21.62 -21.55
C ARG A 516 4.36 21.28 -20.43
N ALA A 517 3.17 21.86 -20.44
CA ALA A 517 2.12 21.60 -19.45
C ALA A 517 1.62 20.15 -19.51
N LEU A 518 1.41 19.63 -20.72
CA LEU A 518 0.79 18.33 -20.99
C LEU A 518 1.37 17.15 -20.16
N PRO A 519 2.69 16.86 -20.16
CA PRO A 519 3.21 15.71 -19.42
C PRO A 519 2.98 15.80 -17.91
N TYR A 520 2.98 17.00 -17.32
CA TYR A 520 2.71 17.17 -15.88
C TYR A 520 1.25 16.86 -15.55
N LEU A 521 0.31 17.35 -16.37
CA LEU A 521 -1.13 17.08 -16.20
C LEU A 521 -1.49 15.61 -16.46
N GLU A 522 -0.88 14.98 -17.47
CA GLU A 522 -1.04 13.54 -17.73
C GLU A 522 -0.55 12.70 -16.53
N GLN A 523 0.60 13.06 -15.95
CA GLN A 523 1.11 12.41 -14.74
C GLN A 523 0.22 12.65 -13.53
N ALA A 524 -0.19 13.90 -13.29
CA ALA A 524 -1.08 14.26 -12.18
C ALA A 524 -2.39 13.47 -12.25
N PHE A 525 -3.04 13.41 -13.42
CA PHE A 525 -4.30 12.70 -13.61
C PHE A 525 -4.16 11.18 -13.46
N ALA A 526 -3.03 10.61 -13.90
CA ALA A 526 -2.75 9.18 -13.73
C ALA A 526 -2.60 8.79 -12.24
N MET A 527 -2.04 9.69 -11.42
CA MET A 527 -1.88 9.49 -9.98
C MET A 527 -3.16 9.81 -9.20
N MET A 528 -3.86 10.87 -9.57
CA MET A 528 -5.10 11.33 -8.97
C MET A 528 -6.10 11.73 -10.06
N PRO A 529 -7.05 10.85 -10.41
CA PRO A 529 -8.07 11.17 -11.41
C PRO A 529 -9.19 11.99 -10.75
N ASP A 530 -8.90 13.28 -10.51
CA ASP A 530 -9.79 14.31 -9.96
C ASP A 530 -10.43 15.18 -11.06
N GLN A 531 -11.57 15.82 -10.78
CA GLN A 531 -12.31 16.63 -11.76
C GLN A 531 -11.59 17.91 -12.18
N GLU A 532 -10.84 18.55 -11.27
CA GLU A 532 -10.11 19.79 -11.56
C GLU A 532 -8.92 19.49 -12.47
N ILE A 533 -8.16 18.45 -12.14
CA ILE A 533 -7.05 17.94 -12.95
C ILE A 533 -7.56 17.52 -14.35
N ALA A 534 -8.70 16.83 -14.41
CA ALA A 534 -9.34 16.46 -15.68
C ALA A 534 -9.71 17.69 -16.52
N ALA A 535 -10.22 18.75 -15.89
CA ALA A 535 -10.59 19.99 -16.58
C ALA A 535 -9.34 20.69 -17.13
N HIS A 536 -8.29 20.85 -16.33
CA HIS A 536 -7.01 21.44 -16.76
C HIS A 536 -6.40 20.64 -17.92
N LEU A 537 -6.35 19.31 -17.82
CA LEU A 537 -5.81 18.45 -18.87
C LEU A 537 -6.64 18.54 -20.16
N ALA A 538 -7.97 18.54 -20.05
CA ALA A 538 -8.85 18.69 -21.21
C ALA A 538 -8.66 20.03 -21.92
N GLU A 539 -8.48 21.12 -21.17
CA GLU A 539 -8.22 22.45 -21.73
C GLU A 539 -6.85 22.54 -22.43
N VAL A 540 -5.80 21.92 -21.86
CA VAL A 540 -4.48 21.83 -22.51
C VAL A 540 -4.54 20.99 -23.78
N LEU A 541 -5.23 19.84 -23.76
CA LEU A 541 -5.45 19.00 -24.94
C LEU A 541 -6.19 19.78 -26.04
N TRP A 542 -7.21 20.55 -25.66
CA TRP A 542 -7.93 21.41 -26.59
C TRP A 542 -7.02 22.47 -27.22
N SER A 543 -6.19 23.12 -26.41
CA SER A 543 -5.24 24.15 -26.86
C SER A 543 -4.09 23.60 -27.72
N LEU A 544 -3.87 22.29 -27.70
CA LEU A 544 -2.94 21.56 -28.57
C LEU A 544 -3.61 20.97 -29.81
N GLU A 545 -4.85 21.35 -30.11
CA GLU A 545 -5.65 20.82 -31.22
C GLU A 545 -5.92 19.30 -31.12
N ARG A 546 -5.76 18.71 -29.93
CA ARG A 546 -6.09 17.30 -29.62
C ARG A 546 -7.54 17.15 -29.17
N SER A 547 -8.48 17.77 -29.91
CA SER A 547 -9.90 17.88 -29.54
C SER A 547 -10.59 16.54 -29.30
N ALA A 548 -10.22 15.49 -30.04
CA ALA A 548 -10.80 14.16 -29.86
C ALA A 548 -10.39 13.53 -28.52
N ASP A 549 -9.15 13.78 -28.06
CA ASP A 549 -8.65 13.27 -26.79
C ASP A 549 -9.30 14.04 -25.63
N ALA A 550 -9.41 15.37 -25.75
CA ALA A 550 -10.07 16.24 -24.77
C ALA A 550 -11.54 15.83 -24.53
N ARG A 551 -12.31 15.58 -25.61
CA ARG A 551 -13.71 15.13 -25.49
C ARG A 551 -13.84 13.79 -24.78
N ARG A 552 -13.01 12.80 -25.15
CA ARG A 552 -13.03 11.49 -24.50
C ARG A 552 -12.66 11.57 -23.02
N LEU A 553 -11.74 12.47 -22.66
CA LEU A 553 -11.38 12.71 -21.26
C LEU A 553 -12.55 13.32 -20.49
N VAL A 554 -13.18 14.36 -21.03
CA VAL A 554 -14.35 15.01 -20.40
C VAL A 554 -15.49 14.02 -20.24
N GLU A 555 -15.84 13.27 -21.29
CA GLU A 555 -16.90 12.25 -21.24
C GLU A 555 -16.64 11.20 -20.15
N ARG A 556 -15.42 10.66 -20.08
CA ARG A 556 -15.03 9.70 -19.04
C ARG A 556 -15.05 10.30 -17.64
N SER A 557 -14.71 11.58 -17.50
CA SER A 557 -14.64 12.26 -16.21
C SER A 557 -16.05 12.61 -15.70
N LEU A 558 -16.95 13.05 -16.58
CA LEU A 558 -18.37 13.24 -16.23
C LEU A 558 -19.03 11.93 -15.78
N ALA A 559 -18.69 10.80 -16.41
CA ALA A 559 -19.21 9.50 -15.98
C ALA A 559 -18.65 9.01 -14.63
N ARG A 560 -17.56 9.62 -14.14
CA ARG A 560 -16.88 9.24 -12.89
C ARG A 560 -17.44 9.96 -11.66
N PHE A 561 -17.90 11.20 -11.82
CA PHE A 561 -18.31 12.07 -10.71
C PHE A 561 -19.82 12.34 -10.76
N GLU A 562 -20.47 12.25 -9.60
CA GLU A 562 -21.90 12.60 -9.47
C GLU A 562 -22.13 14.12 -9.52
N ASP A 563 -21.23 14.89 -8.91
CA ASP A 563 -21.17 16.36 -9.03
C ASP A 563 -19.84 16.79 -9.68
N HIS A 564 -19.92 17.70 -10.65
CA HIS A 564 -18.81 18.04 -11.54
C HIS A 564 -18.73 19.54 -11.90
N PRO A 565 -18.73 20.46 -10.91
CA PRO A 565 -18.75 21.91 -11.17
C PRO A 565 -17.59 22.38 -12.05
N LYS A 566 -16.39 21.82 -11.90
CA LYS A 566 -15.21 22.22 -12.68
C LYS A 566 -15.30 21.82 -14.14
N LEU A 567 -15.82 20.63 -14.42
CA LEU A 567 -16.07 20.16 -15.79
C LEU A 567 -17.22 20.95 -16.43
N THR A 568 -18.27 21.27 -15.66
CA THR A 568 -19.37 22.12 -16.13
C THR A 568 -18.87 23.51 -16.51
N GLU A 569 -18.05 24.14 -15.68
CA GLU A 569 -17.43 25.45 -15.96
C GLU A 569 -16.58 25.40 -17.24
N LEU A 570 -15.77 24.35 -17.41
CA LEU A 570 -14.97 24.13 -18.62
C LEU A 570 -15.85 24.02 -19.86
N ILE A 571 -16.94 23.24 -19.82
CA ILE A 571 -17.85 23.07 -20.95
C ILE A 571 -18.58 24.37 -21.28
N GLN A 572 -18.95 25.16 -20.27
CA GLN A 572 -19.53 26.49 -20.50
C GLN A 572 -18.55 27.41 -21.23
N ARG A 573 -17.26 27.36 -20.88
CA ARG A 573 -16.19 28.11 -21.56
C ARG A 573 -15.84 27.55 -22.95
N ILE A 574 -15.88 26.23 -23.12
CA ILE A 574 -15.54 25.51 -24.35
C ILE A 574 -16.66 24.52 -24.71
N PRO A 575 -17.79 25.00 -25.27
CA PRO A 575 -18.96 24.15 -25.56
C PRO A 575 -18.67 22.97 -26.50
N ALA A 576 -17.63 23.09 -27.33
CA ALA A 576 -17.19 22.02 -28.23
C ALA A 576 -16.61 20.78 -27.52
N LEU A 577 -16.40 20.83 -26.20
CA LEU A 577 -16.01 19.69 -25.36
C LEU A 577 -17.20 18.91 -24.80
N ALA A 578 -18.42 19.42 -24.96
CA ALA A 578 -19.63 18.70 -24.54
C ALA A 578 -19.75 17.35 -25.28
N PRO A 579 -20.08 16.26 -24.58
CA PRO A 579 -20.42 14.98 -25.22
C PRO A 579 -21.63 15.12 -26.16
N GLU A 580 -21.63 14.38 -27.27
CA GLU A 580 -22.76 14.35 -28.20
C GLU A 580 -24.02 13.82 -27.50
N GLY A 581 -25.03 14.68 -27.29
CA GLY A 581 -26.29 14.33 -26.63
C GLY A 581 -26.61 15.08 -25.32
N LEU A 582 -25.70 15.97 -24.84
CA LEU A 582 -25.93 16.82 -23.66
C LEU A 582 -26.50 18.22 -23.98
N ASP A 583 -26.95 18.45 -25.21
CA ASP A 583 -27.59 19.70 -25.63
C ASP A 583 -28.97 19.83 -24.95
N GLY A 584 -29.03 20.42 -23.75
CA GLY A 584 -30.28 20.99 -23.26
C GLY A 584 -30.49 21.17 -21.76
N ASN A 585 -29.59 20.77 -20.87
CA ASN A 585 -29.89 20.85 -19.42
C ASN A 585 -28.69 21.18 -18.54
N ILE A 586 -27.88 22.17 -18.93
CA ILE A 586 -27.00 22.86 -17.99
C ILE A 586 -27.79 24.09 -17.53
N ASP A 587 -28.64 23.90 -16.52
CA ASP A 587 -29.26 25.04 -15.83
C ASP A 587 -28.13 25.94 -15.28
N PRO A 588 -28.19 27.26 -15.48
CA PRO A 588 -27.27 28.15 -14.79
C PRO A 588 -27.57 28.04 -13.29
N LEU A 589 -26.58 27.62 -12.49
CA LEU A 589 -26.66 27.71 -11.03
C LEU A 589 -26.89 29.19 -10.63
N PRO A 590 -27.65 29.43 -9.54
CA PRO A 590 -28.14 30.76 -9.16
C PRO A 590 -27.06 31.79 -8.83
#